data_AF-A0A7C2UQL1-F1
#
_entry.id   AF-A0A7C2UQL1-F1
#
_cell.length_a   1.000
_cell.length_b   1.000
_cell.length_c   1.000
_cell.angle_alpha   90.00
_cell.angle_beta   90.00
_cell.angle_gamma   90.00
#
_symmetry.space_group_name_H-M   'P 1'
#
loop_
_entity.id
_entity.type
_entity.pdbx_description
1 polymer ?
#
loop_
_entity_poly.entity_id
_entity_poly.type
_entity_poly.pdbx_seq_one_letter_code
_entity_poly.pdbx_strand_id
1 'polypeptide(L)'
;MQREAMPTGAMKAYIRRETERILAACTRCGRCFEACPMTRYSPGLEGADSKAVVTGILALLREEPTSEQALAWASVCMRSGSCIPACPENVNPRMMVRIARMTASGGLGGEKRIPARHDRDYYDRVRAFAKLQLTEEELKEWT
;
A
#
# COMPACT_ATOMS: atom_id res chain seq x y z
N MET A 1 2.70 -21.91 -20.07
CA MET A 1 2.92 -22.02 -18.61
C MET A 1 1.79 -21.27 -17.92
N GLN A 2 0.75 -21.96 -17.45
CA GLN A 2 -0.39 -21.32 -16.81
C GLN A 2 0.08 -20.69 -15.49
N ARG A 3 0.02 -19.36 -15.39
CA ARG A 3 0.14 -18.69 -14.08
C ARG A 3 -1.13 -19.03 -13.32
N GLU A 4 -1.05 -19.96 -12.37
CA GLU A 4 -2.09 -20.11 -11.36
C GLU A 4 -2.28 -18.75 -10.68
N ALA A 5 -3.48 -18.20 -10.81
CA ALA A 5 -3.88 -17.02 -10.05
C ALA A 5 -3.70 -17.37 -8.56
N MET A 6 -2.94 -16.57 -7.82
CA MET A 6 -2.82 -16.75 -6.38
C MET A 6 -4.22 -16.84 -5.77
N PRO A 7 -4.58 -17.94 -5.10
CA PRO A 7 -5.91 -18.08 -4.52
C PRO A 7 -6.09 -16.95 -3.50
N THR A 8 -7.18 -16.18 -3.65
CA THR A 8 -7.51 -15.03 -2.81
C THR A 8 -7.39 -15.33 -1.31
N GLY A 9 -7.62 -16.59 -0.91
CA GLY A 9 -7.44 -17.08 0.46
C GLY A 9 -5.99 -17.02 0.96
N ALA A 10 -5.00 -17.40 0.15
CA ALA A 10 -3.58 -17.36 0.54
C ALA A 10 -3.09 -15.92 0.76
N MET A 11 -3.51 -15.01 -0.12
CA MET A 11 -3.23 -13.57 0.02
C MET A 11 -3.83 -13.02 1.32
N LYS A 12 -5.13 -13.27 1.58
CA LYS A 12 -5.80 -12.82 2.81
C LYS A 12 -5.14 -13.38 4.07
N ALA A 13 -4.76 -14.66 4.05
CA ALA A 13 -4.08 -15.30 5.17
C ALA A 13 -2.71 -14.68 5.45
N TYR A 14 -1.94 -14.34 4.40
CA TYR A 14 -0.67 -13.63 4.54
C TYR A 14 -0.87 -12.23 5.13
N ILE A 15 -1.81 -11.46 4.60
CA ILE A 15 -2.09 -10.10 5.09
C ILE A 15 -2.45 -10.12 6.57
N ARG A 16 -3.32 -11.06 7.00
CA ARG A 16 -3.69 -11.20 8.41
C ARG A 16 -2.48 -11.46 9.32
N ARG A 17 -1.66 -12.47 8.99
CA ARG A 17 -0.45 -12.78 9.77
C ARG A 17 0.53 -11.61 9.83
N GLU A 18 0.72 -10.93 8.69
CA GLU A 18 1.64 -9.79 8.64
C GLU A 18 1.09 -8.59 9.42
N THR A 19 -0.22 -8.34 9.37
CA THR A 19 -0.88 -7.33 10.23
C THR A 19 -0.66 -7.65 11.71
N GLU A 20 -0.91 -8.88 12.15
CA GLU A 20 -0.71 -9.30 13.55
C GLU A 20 0.75 -9.07 13.99
N ARG A 21 1.72 -9.49 13.18
CA ARG A 21 3.15 -9.27 13.43
C ARG A 21 3.50 -7.79 13.56
N ILE A 22 3.01 -6.95 12.64
CA ILE A 22 3.24 -5.51 12.64
C ILE A 22 2.65 -4.87 13.91
N LEU A 23 1.41 -5.21 14.25
CA LEU A 23 0.72 -4.65 15.41
C LEU A 23 1.39 -5.04 16.73
N ALA A 24 1.99 -6.24 16.81
CA ALA A 24 2.72 -6.69 17.98
C ALA A 24 4.09 -6.00 18.15
N ALA A 25 4.78 -5.68 17.06
CA ALA A 25 6.14 -5.13 17.10
C ALA A 25 6.22 -3.60 17.04
N CYS A 26 5.25 -2.92 16.42
CA CYS A 26 5.36 -1.48 16.18
C CYS A 26 5.24 -0.65 17.47
N THR A 27 6.32 0.07 17.82
CA THR A 27 6.38 0.99 18.98
C THR A 27 5.80 2.38 18.71
N ARG A 28 5.23 2.62 17.51
CA ARG A 28 4.67 3.93 17.10
C ARG A 28 5.69 5.08 17.11
N CYS A 29 6.98 4.76 16.98
CA CYS A 29 8.06 5.72 17.13
C CYS A 29 8.13 6.81 16.04
N GLY A 30 7.45 6.64 14.90
CA GLY A 30 7.37 7.67 13.84
C GLY A 30 8.51 7.69 12.83
N ARG A 31 9.65 7.03 13.10
CA ARG A 31 10.86 7.10 12.24
C ARG A 31 10.64 6.70 10.77
N CYS A 32 9.71 5.77 10.53
CA CYS A 32 9.36 5.34 9.18
C CYS A 32 8.60 6.41 8.38
N PHE A 33 7.85 7.29 9.06
CA PHE A 33 7.19 8.45 8.47
C PHE A 33 8.22 9.55 8.17
N GLU A 34 9.11 9.83 9.12
CA GLU A 34 10.18 10.83 8.97
C GLU A 34 11.12 10.52 7.81
N ALA A 35 11.46 9.24 7.61
CA ALA A 35 12.30 8.79 6.49
C ALA A 35 11.56 8.74 5.14
N CYS A 36 10.25 8.98 5.09
CA CYS A 36 9.46 8.81 3.88
C CYS A 36 9.62 10.03 2.95
N PRO A 37 10.14 9.86 1.71
CA PRO A 37 10.31 10.99 0.78
C PRO A 37 8.97 11.50 0.22
N MET A 38 7.87 10.78 0.47
CA MET A 38 6.56 11.10 -0.10
C MET A 38 5.75 12.10 0.73
N THR A 39 6.13 12.36 1.99
CA THR A 39 5.40 13.26 2.90
C THR A 39 5.26 14.67 2.32
N ARG A 40 6.33 15.21 1.73
CA ARG A 40 6.32 16.53 1.08
C ARG A 40 5.39 16.66 -0.14
N TYR A 41 4.88 15.57 -0.69
CA TYR A 41 4.03 15.58 -1.89
C TYR A 41 2.54 15.42 -1.56
N SER A 42 2.17 15.43 -0.28
CA SER A 42 0.78 15.38 0.14
C SER A 42 0.49 16.56 1.09
N PRO A 43 -0.54 17.36 0.81
CA PRO A 43 -0.99 18.38 1.74
C PRO A 43 -1.23 17.79 3.15
N GLY A 44 -0.83 18.53 4.17
CA GLY A 44 -1.05 18.15 5.58
C GLY A 44 -0.10 17.10 6.15
N LEU A 45 0.90 16.61 5.40
CA LEU A 45 1.93 15.69 5.91
C LEU A 45 3.25 16.36 6.25
N GLU A 46 3.56 17.50 5.63
CA GLU A 46 4.74 18.28 5.99
C GLU A 46 4.58 18.85 7.41
N GLY A 47 5.56 18.59 8.28
CA GLY A 47 5.50 18.98 9.69
C GLY A 47 4.49 18.23 10.55
N ALA A 48 3.80 17.22 10.02
CA ALA A 48 2.86 16.41 10.79
C ALA A 48 3.57 15.60 11.89
N ASP A 49 2.89 15.39 13.02
CA ASP A 49 3.38 14.53 14.10
C ASP A 49 3.52 13.08 13.60
N SER A 50 4.77 12.63 13.47
CA SER A 50 5.12 11.31 12.95
C SER A 50 4.50 10.17 13.77
N LYS A 51 4.37 10.33 15.09
CA LYS A 51 3.77 9.32 15.97
C LYS A 51 2.26 9.26 15.80
N ALA A 52 1.61 10.42 15.68
CA ALA A 52 0.16 10.49 15.44
C ALA A 52 -0.21 9.86 14.09
N VAL A 53 0.56 10.16 13.03
CA VAL A 53 0.33 9.58 11.70
C VAL A 53 0.53 8.07 11.69
N VAL A 54 1.62 7.57 12.30
CA VAL A 54 1.86 6.12 12.40
C VAL A 54 0.76 5.44 13.23
N THR A 55 0.27 6.07 14.29
CA THR A 55 -0.86 5.56 15.08
C THR A 55 -2.11 5.40 14.23
N GLY A 56 -2.44 6.39 13.38
CA GLY A 56 -3.55 6.29 12.42
C GLY A 56 -3.34 5.17 11.38
N ILE A 57 -2.12 4.94 10.91
CA ILE A 57 -1.83 3.78 10.04
C ILE A 57 -2.11 2.46 10.76
N LEU A 58 -1.75 2.33 12.03
CA LEU A 58 -2.06 1.12 12.80
C LEU A 58 -3.58 0.95 13.03
N ALA A 59 -4.32 2.05 13.20
CA ALA A 59 -5.78 2.01 13.25
C ALA A 59 -6.37 1.53 11.92
N LEU A 60 -5.82 1.95 10.78
CA LEU A 60 -6.20 1.39 9.47
C LEU A 60 -5.99 -0.13 9.40
N LEU A 61 -4.88 -0.64 9.94
CA LEU A 61 -4.60 -2.09 9.99
C LEU A 61 -5.62 -2.86 10.86
N ARG A 62 -6.23 -2.18 11.85
CA ARG A 62 -7.30 -2.72 12.71
C ARG A 62 -8.70 -2.50 12.15
N GLU A 63 -8.81 -1.88 10.96
CA GLU A 63 -10.09 -1.45 10.37
C GLU A 63 -10.85 -0.44 11.25
N GLU A 64 -10.12 0.31 12.08
CA GLU A 64 -10.65 1.33 12.98
C GLU A 64 -10.68 2.73 12.32
N PRO A 65 -11.42 3.71 12.90
CA PRO A 65 -11.33 5.11 12.52
C PRO A 65 -9.88 5.64 12.59
N THR A 66 -9.53 6.52 11.65
CA THR A 66 -8.17 7.05 11.53
C THR A 66 -8.19 8.54 11.18
N SER A 67 -7.05 9.23 11.36
CA SER A 67 -6.87 10.62 10.96
C SER A 67 -6.75 10.79 9.43
N GLU A 68 -7.04 12.01 8.96
CA GLU A 68 -6.85 12.41 7.56
C GLU A 68 -5.39 12.32 7.14
N GLN A 69 -4.44 12.64 8.02
CA GLN A 69 -3.01 12.53 7.71
C GLN A 69 -2.59 11.08 7.48
N ALA A 70 -3.14 10.12 8.23
CA ALA A 70 -2.86 8.70 7.96
C ALA A 70 -3.44 8.23 6.62
N LEU A 71 -4.65 8.69 6.26
CA LEU A 71 -5.24 8.43 4.94
C LEU A 71 -4.42 9.08 3.81
N ALA A 72 -3.93 10.30 4.02
CA ALA A 72 -3.06 11.01 3.10
C ALA A 72 -1.73 10.27 2.90
N TRP A 73 -1.10 9.80 3.98
CA TRP A 73 0.15 9.04 3.89
C TRP A 73 -0.03 7.69 3.19
N ALA A 74 -1.11 6.97 3.50
CA ALA A 74 -1.47 5.74 2.79
C ALA A 74 -1.72 5.98 1.29
N SER A 75 -2.32 7.12 0.94
CA SER A 75 -2.64 7.49 -0.44
C SER A 75 -1.41 7.87 -1.27
N VAL A 76 -0.43 8.55 -0.66
CA VAL A 76 0.76 9.05 -1.36
C VAL A 76 1.89 8.02 -1.48
N CYS A 77 1.83 6.91 -0.73
CA CYS A 77 2.87 5.88 -0.73
C CYS A 77 3.17 5.30 -2.12
N MET A 78 4.40 5.50 -2.60
CA MET A 78 4.93 4.96 -3.86
C MET A 78 5.80 3.71 -3.67
N ARG A 79 5.83 3.15 -2.45
CA ARG A 79 6.62 1.97 -2.07
C ARG A 79 8.15 2.15 -2.26
N SER A 80 8.67 3.37 -2.04
CA SER A 80 10.11 3.68 -2.18
C SER A 80 11.02 2.77 -1.33
N GLY A 81 10.55 2.36 -0.16
CA GLY A 81 11.31 1.50 0.76
C GLY A 81 12.26 2.25 1.71
N SER A 82 12.37 3.58 1.60
CA SER A 82 13.21 4.42 2.49
C SER A 82 12.88 4.24 3.98
N CYS A 83 11.64 3.88 4.29
CA CYS A 83 11.18 3.64 5.64
C CYS A 83 11.63 2.29 6.24
N ILE A 84 12.09 1.33 5.43
CA ILE A 84 12.50 -0.01 5.89
C ILE A 84 13.72 0.08 6.83
N PRO A 85 14.87 0.66 6.41
CA PRO A 85 16.04 0.74 7.29
C PRO A 85 15.84 1.70 8.48
N ALA A 86 14.83 2.58 8.43
CA ALA A 86 14.56 3.53 9.51
C ALA A 86 13.80 2.92 10.71
N CYS A 87 13.26 1.70 10.57
CA CYS A 87 12.48 1.07 11.63
C CYS A 87 13.39 0.35 12.64
N PRO A 88 13.38 0.73 13.93
CA PRO A 88 14.19 0.06 14.94
C PRO A 88 13.64 -1.32 15.35
N GLU A 89 12.36 -1.59 15.08
CA GLU A 89 11.65 -2.79 15.56
C GLU A 89 11.60 -3.94 14.53
N ASN A 90 12.36 -3.83 13.43
CA ASN A 90 12.32 -4.80 12.32
C ASN A 90 10.89 -5.03 11.75
N VAL A 91 10.01 -4.03 11.87
CA VAL A 91 8.78 -3.95 11.09
C VAL A 91 9.16 -3.54 9.68
N ASN A 92 8.44 -4.04 8.66
CA ASN A 92 8.57 -3.57 7.29
C ASN A 92 7.54 -2.45 7.04
N PRO A 93 7.88 -1.15 7.18
CA PRO A 93 6.86 -0.11 7.15
C PRO A 93 6.32 0.12 5.74
N ARG A 94 7.08 -0.26 4.71
CA ARG A 94 6.60 -0.29 3.32
C ARG A 94 5.43 -1.27 3.18
N MET A 95 5.53 -2.44 3.78
CA MET A 95 4.45 -3.42 3.80
C MET A 95 3.28 -2.94 4.68
N MET A 96 3.57 -2.39 5.86
CA MET A 96 2.57 -1.78 6.75
C MET A 96 1.69 -0.76 6.03
N VAL A 97 2.30 0.25 5.38
CA VAL A 97 1.54 1.29 4.67
C VAL A 97 0.83 0.70 3.43
N ARG A 98 1.37 -0.35 2.80
CA ARG A 98 0.67 -1.06 1.72
C ARG A 98 -0.62 -1.72 2.20
N ILE A 99 -0.59 -2.41 3.33
CA ILE A 99 -1.78 -3.03 3.93
C ILE A 99 -2.79 -1.95 4.32
N ALA A 100 -2.34 -0.87 4.95
CA ALA A 100 -3.18 0.27 5.30
C ALA A 100 -3.88 0.87 4.06
N ARG A 101 -3.15 1.05 2.95
CA ARG A 101 -3.72 1.51 1.68
C ARG A 101 -4.73 0.54 1.09
N MET A 102 -4.46 -0.77 1.13
CA MET A 102 -5.41 -1.80 0.66
C MET A 102 -6.70 -1.75 1.48
N THR A 103 -6.59 -1.54 2.80
CA THR A 103 -7.73 -1.40 3.70
C THR A 103 -8.50 -0.11 3.39
N ALA A 104 -7.82 1.03 3.33
CA ALA A 104 -8.45 2.33 3.08
C ALA A 104 -9.09 2.43 1.69
N SER A 105 -8.59 1.71 0.69
CA SER A 105 -9.19 1.70 -0.66
C SER A 105 -10.35 0.72 -0.83
N GLY A 106 -10.72 -0.01 0.23
CA GLY A 106 -11.73 -1.06 0.18
C GLY A 106 -11.25 -2.35 -0.51
N GLY A 107 -9.97 -2.46 -0.86
CA GLY A 107 -9.39 -3.62 -1.56
C GLY A 107 -9.42 -4.93 -0.77
N LEU A 108 -9.74 -4.87 0.52
CA LEU A 108 -9.95 -6.04 1.39
C LEU A 108 -11.43 -6.36 1.64
N GLY A 109 -12.36 -5.59 1.08
CA GLY A 109 -13.81 -5.76 1.25
C GLY A 109 -14.47 -4.79 2.25
N GLY A 110 -13.69 -3.88 2.86
CA GLY A 110 -14.20 -2.84 3.77
C GLY A 110 -14.60 -1.54 3.07
N GLU A 111 -14.99 -0.54 3.87
CA GLU A 111 -15.37 0.79 3.40
C GLU A 111 -14.21 1.50 2.66
N LYS A 112 -14.55 2.12 1.53
CA LYS A 112 -13.61 2.91 0.74
C LYS A 112 -13.48 4.32 1.33
N ARG A 113 -12.33 4.59 1.94
CA ARG A 113 -11.95 5.85 2.60
C ARG A 113 -10.95 6.70 1.81
N ILE A 114 -10.30 6.13 0.80
CA ILE A 114 -9.43 6.86 -0.15
C ILE A 114 -9.79 6.56 -1.59
N PRO A 115 -9.58 7.50 -2.53
CA PRO A 115 -9.74 7.22 -3.94
C PRO A 115 -8.73 6.16 -4.41
N ALA A 116 -9.16 5.27 -5.29
CA ALA A 116 -8.22 4.39 -5.99
C ALA A 116 -7.37 5.26 -6.91
N ARG A 117 -6.03 5.24 -6.76
CA ARG A 117 -5.15 5.90 -7.75
C ARG A 117 -5.25 5.15 -9.07
N HIS A 118 -5.72 5.86 -10.08
CA HIS A 118 -5.89 5.43 -11.47
C HIS A 118 -6.92 4.34 -11.68
N ASP A 119 -7.43 4.35 -12.91
CA ASP A 119 -8.31 3.33 -13.42
C ASP A 119 -7.65 1.96 -13.24
N ARG A 120 -8.28 1.11 -12.42
CA ARG A 120 -7.79 -0.24 -12.09
C ARG A 120 -7.52 -1.05 -13.35
N ASP A 121 -8.27 -0.76 -14.42
CA ASP A 121 -8.28 -1.50 -15.66
C ASP A 121 -7.41 -0.80 -16.72
N TYR A 122 -6.63 0.24 -16.35
CA TYR A 122 -5.73 0.94 -17.26
C TYR A 122 -4.77 -0.01 -17.98
N TYR A 123 -4.06 -0.86 -17.23
CA TYR A 123 -3.12 -1.81 -17.81
C TYR A 123 -3.81 -2.91 -18.61
N ASP A 124 -5.01 -3.33 -18.21
CA ASP A 124 -5.79 -4.31 -18.96
C ASP A 124 -6.24 -3.73 -20.30
N ARG A 125 -6.59 -2.44 -20.34
CA ARG A 125 -6.89 -1.73 -21.59
C ARG A 125 -5.64 -1.53 -22.44
N VAL A 126 -4.50 -1.13 -21.87
CA VAL A 126 -3.22 -1.06 -22.60
C VAL A 126 -2.89 -2.41 -23.25
N ARG A 127 -3.08 -3.52 -22.51
CA ARG A 127 -2.90 -4.88 -23.05
C ARG A 127 -3.91 -5.22 -24.14
N ALA A 128 -5.17 -4.82 -23.99
CA ALA A 128 -6.19 -5.02 -25.01
C ALA A 128 -5.84 -4.26 -26.30
N PHE A 129 -5.39 -3.00 -26.20
CA PHE A 129 -4.93 -2.22 -27.34
C PHE A 129 -3.69 -2.82 -28.00
N ALA A 130 -2.70 -3.26 -27.22
CA ALA A 130 -1.51 -3.93 -27.76
C ALA A 130 -1.88 -5.16 -28.60
N LYS A 131 -2.88 -5.95 -28.16
CA LYS A 131 -3.39 -7.11 -28.92
C LYS A 131 -4.11 -6.76 -30.22
N LEU A 132 -4.56 -5.51 -30.39
CA LEU A 132 -5.18 -5.05 -31.64
C LEU A 132 -4.15 -4.52 -32.63
N GLN A 133 -2.99 -4.08 -32.16
CA GLN A 133 -1.99 -3.39 -32.99
C GLN A 133 -0.75 -4.24 -33.30
N LEU A 134 -0.47 -5.26 -32.50
CA LEU A 134 0.71 -6.11 -32.64
C LEU A 134 0.33 -7.50 -33.13
N THR A 135 1.18 -8.09 -33.96
CA THR A 135 1.11 -9.50 -34.33
C THR A 135 1.40 -10.40 -33.11
N GLU A 136 1.05 -11.69 -33.21
CA GLU A 136 1.33 -12.64 -32.13
C GLU A 136 2.83 -12.81 -31.87
N GLU A 137 3.67 -12.69 -32.91
CA GLU A 137 5.12 -12.70 -32.79
C GLU A 137 5.63 -11.47 -32.05
N GLU A 138 5.20 -10.27 -32.44
CA GLU A 138 5.57 -9.03 -31.74
C GLU A 138 5.11 -9.03 -30.27
N LEU A 139 3.93 -9.59 -29.96
CA LEU A 139 3.50 -9.70 -28.57
C LEU A 139 4.41 -10.61 -27.75
N LYS A 140 4.86 -11.75 -28.31
CA LYS A 140 5.75 -12.69 -27.61
C LYS A 140 7.13 -12.10 -27.32
N GLU A 141 7.62 -11.21 -28.17
CA GLU A 141 8.91 -10.54 -27.95
C GLU A 141 8.85 -9.53 -26.78
N TRP A 142 7.67 -8.97 -26.48
CA TRP A 142 7.49 -7.87 -25.54
C TRP A 142 6.72 -8.22 -24.25
N THR A 143 6.24 -9.47 -24.08
CA THR A 143 5.50 -9.92 -22.87
C THR A 143 6.18 -11.05 -22.11
#